data_AF-A0AAW2X6V4-F1
#
_entry.id   AF-A0AAW2X6V4-F1
#
_cell.length_a   1.000
_cell.length_b   1.000
_cell.length_c   1.000
_cell.angle_alpha   90.00
_cell.angle_beta   90.00
_cell.angle_gamma   90.00
#
_symmetry.space_group_name_H-M   'P 1'
#
loop_
_entity.id
_entity.type
_entity.pdbx_description
1 polymer ?
#
loop_
_entity_poly.entity_id
_entity_poly.type
_entity_poly.pdbx_seq_one_letter_code
_entity_poly.pdbx_strand_id
1 'polypeptide(L)' 'MSQPELVELRKQLKEMLESGIIKPAKSSYGAPVLFQRRPTAPYVCAVTIGR' A
#
# COMPACT_ATOMS: atom_id res chain seq x y z
N MET A 1 7.96 -10.17 4.65
CA MET A 1 7.71 -8.83 5.21
C MET A 1 8.10 -8.85 6.67
N SER A 2 8.91 -7.89 7.11
CA SER A 2 9.21 -7.75 8.54
C SER A 2 7.99 -7.19 9.29
N GLN A 3 7.84 -7.51 10.57
CA GLN A 3 6.73 -7.01 11.41
C GLN A 3 6.53 -5.48 11.35
N PRO A 4 7.58 -4.63 11.44
CA PRO A 4 7.39 -3.17 11.36
C PRO A 4 6.87 -2.69 9.99
N GLU A 5 7.26 -3.33 8.90
CA GLU A 5 6.81 -2.96 7.55
C GLU A 5 5.31 -3.24 7.36
N LEU A 6 4.80 -4.32 7.98
CA LEU A 6 3.38 -4.66 7.95
C LEU A 6 2.51 -3.68 8.74
N VAL A 7 3.03 -3.12 9.83
CA VAL A 7 2.31 -2.13 10.64
C VAL A 7 2.15 -0.82 9.87
N GLU A 8 3.22 -0.35 9.24
CA GLU A 8 3.17 0.86 8.41
C GLU A 8 2.25 0.67 7.20
N LEU A 9 2.30 -0.51 6.55
CA LEU A 9 1.40 -0.84 5.44
C LEU A 9 -0.07 -0.72 5.82
N ARG A 10 -0.45 -1.30 6.95
CA ARG A 10 -1.84 -1.28 7.42
C ARG A 10 -2.31 0.14 7.69
N LYS A 11 -1.43 0.99 8.23
CA LYS A 11 -1.72 2.40 8.45
C LYS A 11 -1.93 3.13 7.13
N GLN A 12 -1.06 2.93 6.14
CA GLN A 12 -1.18 3.55 4.82
C GLN A 12 -2.42 3.07 4.07
N LEU A 13 -2.70 1.76 4.06
CA LEU A 13 -3.92 1.24 3.42
C LEU A 13 -5.18 1.85 4.04
N LYS A 14 -5.19 2.04 5.36
CA LYS A 14 -6.33 2.66 6.05
C LYS A 14 -6.53 4.12 5.60
N GLU A 15 -5.45 4.90 5.52
CA GLU A 15 -5.51 6.27 5.04
C GLU A 15 -5.94 6.35 3.56
N MET A 16 -5.49 5.42 2.71
CA MET A 16 -5.90 5.32 1.31
C MET A 16 -7.37 4.89 1.15
N LEU A 17 -7.89 4.07 2.06
CA LEU A 17 -9.31 3.70 2.13
C LEU A 17 -10.17 4.89 2.59
N GLU A 18 -9.73 5.60 3.63
CA GLU A 18 -10.43 6.77 4.19
C GLU A 18 -10.44 7.95 3.19
N SER A 19 -9.35 8.15 2.46
CA SER A 19 -9.27 9.15 1.38
C SER A 19 -10.00 8.72 0.09
N GLY A 20 -10.47 7.47 0.00
CA GLY A 20 -11.21 6.96 -1.15
C GLY A 20 -10.36 6.68 -2.40
N ILE A 21 -9.03 6.69 -2.26
CA ILE A 21 -8.07 6.38 -3.34
C ILE A 21 -8.19 4.92 -3.77
N ILE A 22 -8.39 4.01 -2.80
CA ILE A 22 -8.57 2.58 -3.04
C ILE A 22 -9.94 2.12 -2.53
N LYS A 23 -10.54 1.18 -3.26
CA LYS A 23 -11.75 0.47 -2.82
C LYS A 23 -11.43 -1.02 -2.74
N PRO A 24 -11.95 -1.74 -1.72
CA PRO A 24 -11.79 -3.18 -1.66
C PRO A 24 -12.44 -3.80 -2.89
N ALA A 25 -11.64 -4.42 -3.75
CA ALA A 25 -12.08 -5.08 -4.97
C ALA A 25 -11.94 -6.60 -4.82
N LYS A 26 -13.00 -7.33 -5.13
CA LYS A 26 -13.00 -8.80 -5.16
C LYS A 26 -12.62 -9.25 -6.58
N SER A 27 -11.36 -9.01 -6.95
CA SER A 27 -10.83 -9.30 -8.30
C SER A 27 -9.98 -10.56 -8.29
N SER A 28 -10.07 -11.37 -9.35
CA SER A 28 -9.17 -12.49 -9.61
C SER A 28 -7.76 -12.04 -10.02
N TYR A 29 -7.58 -10.75 -10.34
CA TYR A 29 -6.30 -10.13 -10.69
C TYR A 29 -5.70 -9.42 -9.47
N GLY A 30 -4.50 -9.84 -9.08
CA GLY A 30 -3.70 -9.18 -8.05
C GLY A 30 -2.60 -8.31 -8.66
N ALA A 31 -2.41 -7.11 -8.13
CA ALA A 31 -1.26 -6.28 -8.42
C ALA A 31 -0.22 -6.42 -7.28
N PRO A 32 1.08 -6.53 -7.59
CA PRO A 32 2.10 -6.50 -6.56
C PRO A 32 2.16 -5.11 -5.91
N VAL A 33 2.29 -5.08 -4.58
CA VAL A 33 2.46 -3.84 -3.81
C VAL A 33 3.95 -3.66 -3.52
N LEU A 34 4.55 -2.58 -4.02
CA LEU A 34 5.96 -2.29 -3.79
C LEU A 34 6.14 -1.42 -2.53
N PHE A 35 6.98 -1.90 -1.63
CA PHE A 35 7.45 -1.10 -0.50
C PHE A 35 8.78 -0.48 -0.84
N GLN A 36 8.81 0.84 -0.90
CA GLN A 36 10.04 1.57 -1.05
C GLN A 36 10.30 2.42 0.18
N ARG A 37 11.40 2.13 0.87
CA ARG A 37 11.90 3.01 1.93
C ARG A 37 12.35 4.32 1.28
N ARG A 38 11.72 5.43 1.64
CA ARG A 38 12.18 6.76 1.24
C ARG A 38 13.28 7.22 2.23
N PRO A 39 14.29 7.98 1.78
CA PRO A 39 15.38 8.44 2.64
C PRO A 39 14.93 9.41 3.74
N THR A 40 13.85 10.16 3.51
CA THR A 40 13.39 11.27 4.36
C THR A 40 11.96 11.12 4.87
N ALA A 41 11.28 10.03 4.53
CA ALA A 41 9.86 9.82 4.80
C ALA A 41 9.57 8.35 5.17
N PRO A 42 8.49 8.07 5.92
CA PRO A 42 8.05 6.70 6.17
C PRO A 42 7.83 5.95 4.85
N TYR A 43 8.03 4.63 4.87
CA TYR A 43 7.92 3.73 3.72
C TYR A 43 6.76 4.17 2.80
N VAL A 44 7.01 4.40 1.51
CA VAL A 44 5.94 4.72 0.57
C VAL A 44 5.51 3.43 -0.11
N CYS A 45 4.22 3.12 0.01
CA CYS A 45 3.60 2.04 -0.73
C CYS A 45 3.24 2.53 -2.13
N ALA A 46 3.92 2.03 -3.16
CA ALA A 46 3.56 2.26 -4.55
C ALA A 46 2.76 1.05 -5.04
N VAL A 47 1.45 1.23 -5.25
CA VAL A 47 0.58 0.22 -5.86
C VAL A 47 0.65 0.43 -7.36
N THR A 48 1.25 -0.49 -8.11
CA THR A 48 1.21 -0.46 -9.57
C THR A 48 -0.15 -0.98 -10.03
N ILE A 49 -1.14 -0.09 -10.12
CA ILE A 49 -2.37 -0.40 -10.85
C ILE A 49 -2.00 -0.36 -12.34
N GLY A 50 -1.93 -1.54 -12.96
CA GLY A 50 -1.63 -1.67 -14.38
C GLY A 50 -2.63 -0.89 -15.23
N ARG A 51 -2.11 0.09 -15.97
CA ARG A 51 -2.58 0.48 -17.29
C ARG A 51 -1.37 0.64 -18.20
#